data_AF-A0A418GAB3-F1
#
_entry.id   AF-A0A418GAB3-F1
#
_cell.length_a   1.000
_cell.length_b   1.000
_cell.length_c   1.000
_cell.angle_alpha   90.00
_cell.angle_beta   90.00
_cell.angle_gamma   90.00
#
_symmetry.space_group_name_H-M   'P 1'
#
loop_
_entity.id
_entity.type
_entity.pdbx_description
1 polymer ?
#
loop_
_entity_poly.entity_id
_entity_poly.type
_entity_poly.pdbx_seq_one_letter_code
_entity_poly.pdbx_strand_id
1 'polypeptide(L)'
;LADQLRSNGHNVVIYRNHIPAQTLIERLATMSNPVLMLSPGPGVPSEAGCMPELLTRLRGKLPIIGICLGHQAIVEAYGGYVGQAGEILHGKASSIEHDGQAMFAGLTNPLPVARYHSLVGSNIPAGLTINAHFNGMVMAVRHDADRVCGFQFHPESILTTQGARLLEQTLAWAQQKLEPTNTLQPILEKLYQAQTLSQQESHQLFSAVVRGELKPEQLAAALVSMKIRGEHPNEIAGAATALLENAAPFPRPDYLFADIVGTGGDGSNSINISTASAFVAAACGLKVAKHGNRSVSSKSGSSDLLAAFGINLDMNADKSRQALDELGVCFLFAPKYHTGFRHAMPVRQQLKTRTLFNVLGPLINPAHPPLALIGVY
;
A
#
# COMPACT_ATOMS: atom_id res chain seq x y z
N LEU A 1 32.43 6.64 13.11
CA LEU A 1 31.27 6.06 12.40
C LEU A 1 31.69 5.08 11.29
N ALA A 2 32.29 5.55 10.18
CA ALA A 2 32.64 4.67 9.06
C ALA A 2 33.57 3.50 9.46
N ASP A 3 34.58 3.77 10.29
CA ASP A 3 35.51 2.74 10.74
C ASP A 3 34.84 1.67 11.61
N GLN A 4 33.89 2.08 12.45
CA GLN A 4 33.10 1.17 13.28
C GLN A 4 32.15 0.29 12.46
N LEU A 5 31.57 0.84 11.39
CA LEU A 5 30.77 0.05 10.45
C LEU A 5 31.64 -0.97 9.70
N ARG A 6 32.84 -0.57 9.29
CA ARG A 6 33.81 -1.46 8.62
C ARG A 6 34.33 -2.55 9.55
N SER A 7 34.60 -2.24 10.83
CA SER A 7 35.05 -3.24 11.80
C SER A 7 34.00 -4.33 12.05
N ASN A 8 32.72 -4.00 11.84
CA ASN A 8 31.60 -4.94 11.94
C ASN A 8 31.30 -5.67 10.61
N GLY A 9 32.20 -5.58 9.61
CA GLY A 9 32.08 -6.33 8.36
C GLY A 9 31.17 -5.71 7.29
N HIS A 10 30.70 -4.48 7.48
CA HIS A 10 29.88 -3.80 6.46
C HIS A 10 30.75 -3.17 5.36
N ASN A 11 30.27 -3.27 4.11
CA ASN A 11 30.87 -2.55 2.99
C ASN A 11 30.41 -1.07 3.01
N VAL A 12 31.33 -0.16 3.32
CA VAL A 12 31.04 1.27 3.50
C VAL A 12 31.65 2.11 2.38
N VAL A 13 30.78 2.71 1.57
CA VAL A 13 31.14 3.70 0.55
C VAL A 13 30.77 5.10 1.05
N ILE A 14 31.71 6.03 0.98
CA ILE A 14 31.56 7.39 1.52
C ILE A 14 31.49 8.38 0.36
N TYR A 15 30.46 9.23 0.38
CA TYR A 15 30.32 10.35 -0.55
C TYR A 15 30.33 11.67 0.21
N ARG A 16 30.89 12.70 -0.41
CA ARG A 16 30.78 14.08 0.09
C ARG A 16 29.40 14.65 -0.29
N ASN A 17 28.86 15.52 0.55
CA ASN A 17 27.52 16.10 0.37
C ASN A 17 27.41 17.12 -0.79
N HIS A 18 28.51 17.47 -1.46
CA HIS A 18 28.50 18.29 -2.68
C HIS A 18 28.30 17.46 -3.96
N ILE A 19 28.28 16.12 -3.85
CA ILE A 19 27.96 15.25 -4.98
C ILE A 19 26.45 15.38 -5.28
N PRO A 20 26.05 15.51 -6.55
CA PRO A 20 24.63 15.60 -6.92
C PRO A 20 23.83 14.40 -6.40
N ALA A 21 22.64 14.65 -5.84
CA ALA A 21 21.79 13.60 -5.27
C ALA A 21 21.46 12.51 -6.29
N GLN A 22 21.24 12.89 -7.56
CA GLN A 22 20.95 11.97 -8.65
C GLN A 22 22.05 10.90 -8.82
N THR A 23 23.33 11.29 -8.77
CA THR A 23 24.45 10.36 -8.88
C THR A 23 24.46 9.34 -7.73
N LEU A 24 24.11 9.78 -6.52
CA LEU A 24 24.02 8.90 -5.36
C LEU A 24 22.84 7.94 -5.45
N ILE A 25 21.69 8.42 -5.94
CA ILE A 25 20.48 7.61 -6.17
C ILE A 25 20.76 6.52 -7.20
N GLU A 26 21.40 6.85 -8.32
CA GLU A 26 21.80 5.90 -9.34
C GLU A 26 22.76 4.85 -8.78
N ARG A 27 23.72 5.27 -7.95
CA ARG A 27 24.61 4.32 -7.29
C ARG A 27 23.87 3.38 -6.35
N LEU A 28 23.00 3.90 -5.49
CA LEU A 28 22.21 3.10 -4.54
C LEU A 28 21.35 2.06 -5.26
N ALA A 29 20.78 2.39 -6.42
CA ALA A 29 20.00 1.46 -7.23
C ALA A 29 20.80 0.24 -7.73
N THR A 30 22.13 0.34 -7.78
CA THR A 30 23.01 -0.78 -8.18
C THR A 30 23.47 -1.66 -7.01
N MET A 31 23.18 -1.26 -5.76
CA MET A 31 23.64 -1.96 -4.56
C MET A 31 22.61 -3.00 -4.10
N SER A 32 23.09 -4.10 -3.51
CA SER A 32 22.23 -5.10 -2.87
C SER A 32 21.92 -4.67 -1.44
N ASN A 33 20.63 -4.48 -1.12
CA ASN A 33 20.11 -4.09 0.20
C ASN A 33 20.82 -2.86 0.83
N PRO A 34 20.90 -1.72 0.13
CA PRO A 34 21.63 -0.55 0.63
C PRO A 34 20.90 0.10 1.81
N VAL A 35 21.68 0.64 2.74
CA VAL A 35 21.22 1.56 3.79
C VAL A 35 21.87 2.91 3.55
N LEU A 36 21.08 3.99 3.46
CA LEU A 36 21.61 5.34 3.37
C LEU A 36 21.91 5.87 4.78
N MET A 37 23.19 6.08 5.08
CA MET A 37 23.63 6.68 6.35
C MET A 37 23.94 8.16 6.15
N LEU A 38 23.17 9.04 6.80
CA LEU A 38 23.39 10.48 6.84
C LEU A 38 24.29 10.81 8.04
N SER A 39 25.55 11.11 7.74
CA SER A 39 26.59 11.37 8.74
C SER A 39 26.35 12.65 9.54
N PRO A 40 26.96 12.77 10.73
CA PRO A 40 27.01 14.05 11.44
C PRO A 40 27.80 15.11 10.64
N GLY A 41 27.58 16.38 10.94
CA GLY A 41 28.30 17.50 10.34
C GLY A 41 27.96 18.83 11.00
N PRO A 42 28.72 19.90 10.72
CA PRO A 42 28.39 21.25 11.16
C PRO A 42 27.25 21.84 10.32
N GLY A 43 26.61 22.89 10.85
CA GLY A 43 25.60 23.68 10.13
C GLY A 43 24.15 23.27 10.42
N VAL A 44 23.25 23.75 9.57
CA VAL A 44 21.81 23.47 9.60
C VAL A 44 21.42 22.51 8.47
N PRO A 45 20.32 21.74 8.61
CA PRO A 45 19.94 20.75 7.60
C PRO A 45 19.71 21.33 6.20
N SER A 46 19.15 22.54 6.10
CA SER A 46 18.91 23.23 4.82
C SER A 46 20.19 23.50 4.01
N GLU A 47 21.34 23.53 4.67
CA GLU A 47 22.66 23.78 4.06
C GLU A 47 23.49 22.49 3.92
N ALA A 48 22.93 21.33 4.27
CA ALA A 48 23.63 20.04 4.28
C ALA A 48 23.82 19.42 2.87
N GLY A 49 24.03 20.25 1.85
CA GLY A 49 24.29 19.83 0.47
C GLY A 49 23.14 19.01 -0.11
N CYS A 50 23.43 17.84 -0.69
CA CYS A 50 22.44 16.95 -1.29
C CYS A 50 21.51 16.23 -0.28
N MET A 51 21.73 16.37 1.03
CA MET A 51 21.02 15.60 2.07
C MET A 51 19.50 15.81 2.07
N PRO A 52 18.95 17.05 1.98
CA PRO A 52 17.50 17.26 1.96
C PRO A 52 16.83 16.67 0.71
N GLU A 53 17.47 16.77 -0.46
CA GLU A 53 16.95 16.20 -1.71
C GLU A 53 16.90 14.66 -1.62
N LEU A 54 17.96 14.03 -1.09
CA LEU A 54 17.99 12.58 -0.88
C LEU A 54 16.85 12.10 0.01
N LEU A 55 16.61 12.77 1.13
CA LEU A 55 15.50 12.44 2.04
C LEU A 55 14.14 12.54 1.34
N THR A 56 13.94 13.63 0.59
CA THR A 56 12.70 13.85 -0.17
C THR A 56 12.45 12.75 -1.19
N ARG A 57 13.52 12.28 -1.87
CA ARG A 57 13.41 11.34 -2.98
C ARG A 57 13.44 9.86 -2.57
N LEU A 58 14.05 9.53 -1.43
CA LEU A 58 14.36 8.15 -1.02
C LEU A 58 13.61 7.67 0.22
N ARG A 59 13.00 8.56 1.02
CA ARG A 59 12.12 8.14 2.11
C ARG A 59 11.04 7.18 1.58
N GLY A 60 10.82 6.08 2.31
CA GLY A 60 9.85 5.04 1.93
C GLY A 60 10.33 4.11 0.81
N LYS A 61 11.50 4.34 0.22
CA LYS A 61 12.07 3.49 -0.85
C LYS A 61 13.24 2.62 -0.39
N LEU A 62 14.02 3.10 0.58
CA LEU A 62 15.12 2.35 1.19
C LEU A 62 15.37 2.84 2.62
N PRO A 63 16.01 2.03 3.48
CA PRO A 63 16.26 2.40 4.87
C PRO A 63 17.24 3.57 5.01
N ILE A 64 16.92 4.53 5.88
CA ILE A 64 17.72 5.73 6.11
C ILE A 64 18.04 5.87 7.59
N ILE A 65 19.32 6.05 7.94
CA ILE A 65 19.77 6.28 9.31
C ILE A 65 20.46 7.65 9.35
N GLY A 66 20.02 8.55 10.24
CA GLY A 66 20.63 9.86 10.43
C GLY A 66 21.28 10.03 11.80
N ILE A 67 22.46 10.66 11.84
CA ILE A 67 23.18 10.94 13.09
C ILE A 67 23.45 12.44 13.19
N CYS A 68 23.14 13.03 14.34
CA CYS A 68 23.28 14.47 14.62
C CYS A 68 22.61 15.33 13.51
N LEU A 69 23.40 15.95 12.61
CA LEU A 69 22.87 16.68 11.46
C LEU A 69 21.94 15.84 10.58
N GLY A 70 22.24 14.55 10.40
CA GLY A 70 21.37 13.62 9.66
C GLY A 70 20.03 13.38 10.36
N HIS A 71 20.00 13.34 11.70
CA HIS A 71 18.77 13.26 12.48
C HIS A 71 17.93 14.53 12.31
N GLN A 72 18.56 15.70 12.37
CA GLN A 72 17.90 16.99 12.20
C GLN A 72 17.29 17.11 10.79
N ALA A 73 18.01 16.69 9.76
CA ALA A 73 17.48 16.65 8.40
C ALA A 73 16.29 15.70 8.24
N ILE A 74 16.31 14.54 8.92
CA ILE A 74 15.15 13.64 8.96
C ILE A 74 13.96 14.34 9.60
N VAL A 75 14.14 15.00 10.75
CA VAL A 75 13.04 15.72 11.42
C VAL A 75 12.41 16.76 10.49
N GLU A 76 13.21 17.60 9.82
CA GLU A 76 12.70 18.59 8.87
C GLU A 76 12.01 17.96 7.65
N ALA A 77 12.57 16.88 7.09
CA ALA A 77 11.99 16.21 5.92
C ALA A 77 10.60 15.61 6.20
N TYR A 78 10.30 15.29 7.45
CA TYR A 78 8.96 14.84 7.88
C TYR A 78 8.04 15.99 8.32
N GLY A 79 8.51 17.24 8.30
CA GLY A 79 7.75 18.44 8.65
C GLY A 79 7.91 18.91 10.10
N GLY A 80 8.89 18.38 10.83
CA GLY A 80 9.27 18.89 12.15
C GLY A 80 10.12 20.15 12.09
N TYR A 81 10.38 20.77 13.24
CA TYR A 81 11.17 22.00 13.35
C TYR A 81 12.51 21.74 14.06
N VAL A 82 13.60 22.27 13.52
CA VAL A 82 14.93 22.21 14.16
C VAL A 82 15.32 23.63 14.59
N GLY A 83 15.59 23.79 15.89
CA GLY A 83 15.94 25.08 16.49
C GLY A 83 17.17 24.98 17.39
N GLN A 84 17.61 26.12 17.95
CA GLN A 84 18.74 26.14 18.88
C GLN A 84 18.44 25.38 20.18
N ALA A 85 19.39 24.57 20.62
CA ALA A 85 19.36 23.95 21.94
C ALA A 85 19.68 25.03 22.99
N GLY A 86 18.79 25.23 23.96
CA GLY A 86 18.97 26.27 25.00
C GLY A 86 20.26 26.12 25.81
N GLU A 87 20.75 24.89 26.02
CA GLU A 87 22.07 24.62 26.62
C GLU A 87 23.00 23.95 25.60
N ILE A 88 24.13 24.61 25.30
CA ILE A 88 25.21 24.06 24.48
C ILE A 88 26.05 23.12 25.36
N LEU A 89 25.95 21.80 25.11
CA LEU A 89 26.75 20.78 25.80
C LEU A 89 27.69 20.11 24.80
N HIS A 90 28.98 20.42 24.91
CA HIS A 90 30.05 19.74 24.16
C HIS A 90 30.78 18.74 25.06
N GLY A 91 30.86 17.48 24.64
CA GLY A 91 31.77 16.49 25.23
C GLY A 91 31.37 15.95 26.60
N LYS A 92 30.08 16.00 26.96
CA LYS A 92 29.55 15.36 28.17
C LYS A 92 28.64 14.18 27.81
N ALA A 93 28.70 13.14 28.64
CA ALA A 93 27.70 12.08 28.60
C ALA A 93 26.39 12.59 29.23
N SER A 94 25.26 12.31 28.58
CA SER A 94 23.93 12.53 29.15
C SER A 94 23.16 11.22 29.15
N SER A 95 22.48 10.94 30.24
CA SER A 95 21.70 9.71 30.41
C SER A 95 20.30 9.91 29.81
N ILE A 96 20.07 9.40 28.60
CA ILE A 96 18.77 9.53 27.90
C ILE A 96 17.81 8.42 28.31
N GLU A 97 16.52 8.70 28.31
CA GLU A 97 15.48 7.69 28.46
C GLU A 97 14.98 7.23 27.10
N HIS A 98 14.72 5.93 26.92
CA HIS A 98 14.24 5.37 25.67
C HIS A 98 13.06 4.41 25.86
N ASP A 99 12.36 4.08 24.79
CA ASP A 99 11.18 3.20 24.82
C ASP A 99 11.51 1.71 25.01
N GLY A 100 12.78 1.31 24.85
CA GLY A 100 13.23 -0.07 25.00
C GLY A 100 12.79 -0.99 23.85
N GLN A 101 12.37 -0.41 22.72
CA GLN A 101 11.89 -1.13 21.56
C GLN A 101 12.85 -0.99 20.38
N ALA A 102 12.71 -1.86 19.37
CA ALA A 102 13.51 -1.85 18.15
C ALA A 102 15.02 -1.76 18.44
N MET A 103 15.69 -0.69 18.01
CA MET A 103 17.13 -0.48 18.21
C MET A 103 17.54 -0.31 19.67
N PHE A 104 16.60 0.01 20.58
CA PHE A 104 16.87 0.16 22.02
C PHE A 104 16.58 -1.11 22.84
N ALA A 105 16.15 -2.21 22.20
CA ALA A 105 15.78 -3.43 22.91
C ALA A 105 16.96 -4.02 23.71
N GLY A 106 16.77 -4.15 25.02
CA GLY A 106 17.76 -4.73 25.94
C GLY A 106 19.00 -3.86 26.18
N LEU A 107 18.92 -2.56 25.89
CA LEU A 107 19.91 -1.56 26.33
C LEU A 107 19.56 -1.02 27.72
N THR A 108 20.56 -0.48 28.42
CA THR A 108 20.39 0.15 29.73
C THR A 108 19.55 1.41 29.59
N ASN A 109 18.56 1.58 30.48
CA ASN A 109 17.67 2.74 30.50
C ASN A 109 17.68 3.34 31.91
N PRO A 110 18.20 4.56 32.14
CA PRO A 110 18.74 5.49 31.14
C PRO A 110 20.06 5.05 30.47
N LEU A 111 20.24 5.42 29.20
CA LEU A 111 21.45 5.14 28.41
C LEU A 111 22.39 6.35 28.40
N PRO A 112 23.64 6.24 28.89
CA PRO A 112 24.63 7.30 28.73
C PRO A 112 25.05 7.47 27.26
N VAL A 113 24.84 8.66 26.69
CA VAL A 113 25.18 9.00 25.31
C VAL A 113 26.00 10.27 25.17
N ALA A 114 26.83 10.30 24.13
CA ALA A 114 27.65 11.45 23.78
C ALA A 114 26.86 12.54 23.03
N ARG A 115 26.83 13.76 23.58
CA ARG A 115 26.18 14.92 22.95
C ARG A 115 27.20 15.92 22.43
N TYR A 116 26.98 16.37 21.20
CA TYR A 116 27.83 17.35 20.49
C TYR A 116 26.98 18.24 19.55
N HIS A 117 25.85 18.76 20.02
CA HIS A 117 24.90 19.46 19.15
C HIS A 117 24.44 20.81 19.71
N SER A 118 24.40 21.82 18.84
CA SER A 118 23.86 23.17 19.11
C SER A 118 22.40 23.32 18.68
N LEU A 119 21.87 22.34 17.96
CA LEU A 119 20.51 22.30 17.43
C LEU A 119 19.77 21.05 17.90
N VAL A 120 18.44 21.14 17.99
CA VAL A 120 17.55 20.10 18.48
C VAL A 120 16.25 20.10 17.67
N GLY A 121 15.77 18.90 17.36
CA GLY A 121 14.43 18.70 16.80
C GLY A 121 13.32 18.93 17.82
N SER A 122 12.29 19.65 17.40
CA SER A 122 11.08 19.97 18.15
C SER A 122 9.87 19.96 17.19
N ASN A 123 8.66 20.02 17.73
CA ASN A 123 7.43 19.89 16.94
C ASN A 123 7.45 18.64 16.03
N ILE A 124 7.80 17.49 16.60
CA ILE A 124 7.94 16.25 15.83
C ILE A 124 6.56 15.84 15.30
N PRO A 125 6.41 15.63 13.97
CA PRO A 125 5.15 15.27 13.35
C PRO A 125 4.67 13.90 13.81
N ALA A 126 3.35 13.68 13.85
CA ALA A 126 2.73 12.44 14.33
C ALA A 126 3.17 11.16 13.58
N GLY A 127 3.72 11.30 12.36
CA GLY A 127 4.29 10.17 11.62
C GLY A 127 5.61 9.64 12.19
N LEU A 128 6.33 10.43 13.01
CA LEU A 128 7.57 10.01 13.64
C LEU A 128 7.34 9.60 15.10
N THR A 129 7.71 8.37 15.44
CA THR A 129 7.76 7.92 16.83
C THR A 129 9.01 8.50 17.49
N ILE A 130 8.82 9.30 18.54
CA ILE A 130 9.93 9.69 19.45
C ILE A 130 10.25 8.48 20.33
N ASN A 131 11.41 7.89 20.13
CA ASN A 131 11.82 6.66 20.82
C ASN A 131 12.94 6.86 21.84
N ALA A 132 13.50 8.08 21.95
CA ALA A 132 14.34 8.47 23.09
C ALA A 132 14.28 9.98 23.37
N HIS A 133 14.43 10.37 24.64
CA HIS A 133 14.39 11.75 25.09
C HIS A 133 15.34 12.04 26.27
N PHE A 134 15.62 13.32 26.51
CA PHE A 134 16.40 13.80 27.66
C PHE A 134 15.88 15.16 28.12
N ASN A 135 15.33 15.28 29.34
CA ASN A 135 14.76 16.53 29.84
C ASN A 135 13.80 17.21 28.84
N GLY A 136 12.93 16.42 28.19
CA GLY A 136 11.98 16.89 27.17
C GLY A 136 12.59 17.12 25.76
N MET A 137 13.90 16.99 25.60
CA MET A 137 14.59 17.04 24.32
C MET A 137 14.45 15.73 23.55
N VAL A 138 14.14 15.79 22.26
CA VAL A 138 14.08 14.61 21.39
C VAL A 138 15.50 14.12 21.10
N MET A 139 15.80 12.89 21.49
CA MET A 139 17.12 12.28 21.34
C MET A 139 17.16 11.21 20.26
N ALA A 140 16.03 10.60 19.94
CA ALA A 140 15.88 9.70 18.81
C ALA A 140 14.46 9.76 18.23
N VAL A 141 14.35 9.53 16.92
CA VAL A 141 13.09 9.30 16.21
C VAL A 141 13.17 8.08 15.32
N ARG A 142 12.05 7.40 15.09
CA ARG A 142 11.91 6.37 14.05
C ARG A 142 10.58 6.45 13.31
N HIS A 143 10.59 5.98 12.08
CA HIS A 143 9.42 5.69 11.26
C HIS A 143 9.50 4.23 10.80
N ASP A 144 8.61 3.38 11.32
CA ASP A 144 8.71 1.93 11.13
C ASP A 144 8.43 1.49 9.69
N ALA A 145 7.45 2.10 9.01
CA ALA A 145 7.11 1.73 7.62
C ALA A 145 8.22 2.12 6.63
N ASP A 146 8.63 3.39 6.63
CA ASP A 146 9.72 3.90 5.78
C ASP A 146 11.13 3.39 6.15
N ARG A 147 11.27 2.65 7.26
CA ARG A 147 12.57 2.21 7.82
C ARG A 147 13.56 3.38 7.98
N VAL A 148 13.07 4.50 8.49
CA VAL A 148 13.89 5.69 8.75
C VAL A 148 14.07 5.88 10.25
N CYS A 149 15.29 6.14 10.71
CA CYS A 149 15.52 6.54 12.10
C CYS A 149 16.63 7.59 12.20
N GLY A 150 16.61 8.37 13.27
CA GLY A 150 17.68 9.33 13.53
C GLY A 150 18.04 9.42 15.00
N PHE A 151 19.31 9.62 15.30
CA PHE A 151 19.84 9.88 16.64
C PHE A 151 20.41 11.30 16.72
N GLN A 152 19.97 12.10 17.69
CA GLN A 152 20.52 13.42 17.94
C GLN A 152 21.93 13.36 18.55
N PHE A 153 22.26 12.25 19.20
CA PHE A 153 23.55 11.96 19.81
C PHE A 153 24.45 11.11 18.89
N HIS A 154 25.69 10.90 19.31
CA HIS A 154 26.69 10.15 18.55
C HIS A 154 26.87 8.73 19.10
N PRO A 155 26.18 7.72 18.56
CA PRO A 155 26.35 6.34 19.02
C PRO A 155 27.74 5.78 18.68
N GLU A 156 28.49 6.42 17.78
CA GLU A 156 29.86 6.07 17.45
C GLU A 156 30.92 6.60 18.44
N SER A 157 30.52 7.47 19.36
CA SER A 157 31.44 8.09 20.33
C SER A 157 31.74 7.14 21.49
N ILE A 158 32.98 7.17 21.99
CA ILE A 158 33.41 6.42 23.17
C ILE A 158 32.61 6.76 24.43
N LEU A 159 32.00 7.95 24.50
CA LEU A 159 31.16 8.37 25.62
C LEU A 159 29.76 7.75 25.60
N THR A 160 29.40 7.03 24.53
CA THR A 160 28.15 6.27 24.44
C THR A 160 28.41 4.81 24.81
N THR A 161 28.08 4.42 26.05
CA THR A 161 28.54 3.16 26.67
C THR A 161 28.08 1.89 25.94
N GLN A 162 26.92 1.90 25.28
CA GLN A 162 26.41 0.80 24.45
C GLN A 162 26.21 1.21 22.99
N GLY A 163 26.94 2.23 22.53
CA GLY A 163 26.76 2.83 21.20
C GLY A 163 27.03 1.87 20.04
N ALA A 164 28.01 0.97 20.18
CA ALA A 164 28.29 -0.06 19.17
C ALA A 164 27.15 -1.06 19.01
N ARG A 165 26.61 -1.54 20.14
CA ARG A 165 25.45 -2.44 20.14
C ARG A 165 24.21 -1.75 19.57
N LEU A 166 23.97 -0.49 19.93
CA LEU A 166 22.88 0.32 19.38
C LEU A 166 23.01 0.46 17.85
N LEU A 167 24.20 0.77 17.32
CA LEU A 167 24.43 0.88 15.88
C LEU A 167 24.16 -0.44 15.14
N GLU A 168 24.64 -1.56 15.68
CA GLU A 168 24.41 -2.88 15.12
C GLU A 168 22.91 -3.25 15.12
N GLN A 169 22.22 -3.03 16.24
CA GLN A 169 20.77 -3.25 16.34
C GLN A 169 19.99 -2.33 15.39
N THR A 170 20.45 -1.11 15.19
CA THR A 170 19.84 -0.16 14.24
C THR A 170 20.00 -0.65 12.80
N LEU A 171 21.18 -1.11 12.42
CA LEU A 171 21.41 -1.68 11.08
C LEU A 171 20.59 -2.94 10.86
N ALA A 172 20.54 -3.84 11.85
CA ALA A 172 19.70 -5.02 11.80
C ALA A 172 18.21 -4.64 11.64
N TRP A 173 17.70 -3.66 12.40
CA TRP A 173 16.33 -3.16 12.27
C TRP A 173 16.07 -2.52 10.89
N ALA A 174 17.01 -1.73 10.38
CA ALA A 174 16.89 -1.06 9.09
C ALA A 174 16.94 -2.07 7.92
N GLN A 175 17.80 -3.08 8.01
CA GLN A 175 18.03 -4.09 6.98
C GLN A 175 17.12 -5.31 7.08
N GLN A 176 16.42 -5.49 8.20
CA GLN A 176 15.31 -6.42 8.26
C GLN A 176 14.41 -6.05 7.10
N LYS A 177 14.33 -6.95 6.12
CA LYS A 177 13.32 -6.88 5.07
C LYS A 177 12.04 -6.51 5.80
N LEU A 178 11.32 -5.53 5.27
CA LEU A 178 9.88 -5.54 5.48
C LEU A 178 9.46 -6.90 4.90
N GLU A 179 9.52 -7.95 5.73
CA GLU A 179 8.52 -9.00 5.64
C GLU A 179 7.26 -8.17 5.58
N PRO A 180 6.53 -8.17 4.45
CA PRO A 180 5.31 -7.41 4.37
C PRO A 180 4.58 -7.77 5.64
N THR A 181 4.36 -6.81 6.54
CA THR A 181 3.57 -7.02 7.74
C THR A 181 2.44 -7.89 7.24
N ASN A 182 2.32 -9.12 7.71
CA ASN A 182 1.42 -10.08 7.08
C ASN A 182 0.01 -9.64 7.47
N THR A 183 -0.42 -8.50 6.94
CA THR A 183 -1.63 -7.74 7.22
C THR A 183 -2.83 -8.61 6.88
N LEU A 184 -2.63 -9.56 5.98
CA LEU A 184 -3.58 -10.58 5.61
C LEU A 184 -3.65 -11.73 6.61
N GLN A 185 -2.59 -12.09 7.34
CA GLN A 185 -2.67 -13.22 8.27
C GLN A 185 -3.74 -13.02 9.36
N PRO A 186 -3.82 -11.88 10.07
CA PRO A 186 -4.90 -11.64 11.01
C PRO A 186 -6.29 -11.76 10.35
N ILE A 187 -6.44 -11.30 9.10
CA ILE A 187 -7.69 -11.39 8.34
C ILE A 187 -8.03 -12.86 8.03
N LEU A 188 -7.04 -13.64 7.58
CA LEU A 188 -7.19 -15.07 7.31
C LEU A 188 -7.54 -15.85 8.58
N GLU A 189 -6.86 -15.58 9.71
CA GLU A 189 -7.17 -16.22 11.00
C GLU A 189 -8.61 -15.92 11.45
N LYS A 190 -9.09 -14.69 11.28
CA LYS A 190 -10.50 -14.36 11.53
C LYS A 190 -11.44 -15.21 10.69
N LEU A 191 -11.17 -15.35 9.39
CA LEU A 191 -11.98 -16.19 8.50
C LEU A 191 -11.95 -17.67 8.92
N TYR A 192 -10.80 -18.19 9.34
CA TYR A 192 -10.66 -19.58 9.80
C TYR A 192 -11.42 -19.84 11.10
N GLN A 193 -11.60 -18.82 11.93
CA GLN A 193 -12.43 -18.85 13.14
C GLN A 193 -13.91 -18.54 12.88
N ALA A 194 -14.34 -18.52 11.62
CA ALA A 194 -15.70 -18.16 11.20
C ALA A 194 -16.16 -16.78 11.71
N GLN A 195 -15.23 -15.82 11.81
CA GLN A 195 -15.56 -14.42 12.11
C GLN A 195 -15.85 -13.64 10.81
N THR A 196 -16.66 -12.61 10.93
CA THR A 196 -16.94 -11.64 9.86
C THR A 196 -15.82 -10.62 9.74
N LEU A 197 -15.48 -10.24 8.51
CA LEU A 197 -14.59 -9.11 8.25
C LEU A 197 -15.35 -7.79 8.28
N SER A 198 -14.67 -6.74 8.72
CA SER A 198 -15.10 -5.37 8.45
C SER A 198 -15.00 -5.05 6.95
N GLN A 199 -15.66 -3.97 6.51
CA GLN A 199 -15.55 -3.50 5.13
C GLN A 199 -14.10 -3.20 4.74
N GLN A 200 -13.31 -2.62 5.66
CA GLN A 200 -11.90 -2.31 5.44
C GLN A 200 -11.04 -3.57 5.31
N GLU A 201 -11.26 -4.58 6.16
CA GLU A 201 -10.53 -5.85 6.08
C GLU A 201 -10.87 -6.62 4.80
N SER A 202 -12.14 -6.63 4.41
CA SER A 202 -12.55 -7.22 3.12
C SER A 202 -11.91 -6.48 1.94
N HIS A 203 -11.90 -5.15 1.98
CA HIS A 203 -11.21 -4.34 0.98
C HIS A 203 -9.72 -4.68 0.88
N GLN A 204 -9.03 -4.78 2.01
CA GLN A 204 -7.61 -5.16 2.06
C GLN A 204 -7.37 -6.54 1.47
N LEU A 205 -8.18 -7.53 1.86
CA LEU A 205 -8.09 -8.90 1.36
C LEU A 205 -8.27 -8.95 -0.16
N PHE A 206 -9.36 -8.37 -0.67
CA PHE A 206 -9.68 -8.43 -2.09
C PHE A 206 -8.76 -7.55 -2.96
N SER A 207 -8.20 -6.48 -2.40
CA SER A 207 -7.14 -5.69 -3.06
C SER A 207 -5.88 -6.51 -3.26
N ALA A 208 -5.51 -7.34 -2.29
CA ALA A 208 -4.36 -8.25 -2.42
C ALA A 208 -4.67 -9.40 -3.41
N VAL A 209 -5.90 -9.89 -3.46
CA VAL A 209 -6.33 -10.91 -4.45
C VAL A 209 -6.20 -10.39 -5.88
N VAL A 210 -6.71 -9.19 -6.18
CA VAL A 210 -6.65 -8.64 -7.55
C VAL A 210 -5.24 -8.26 -8.00
N ARG A 211 -4.31 -8.02 -7.04
CA ARG A 211 -2.88 -7.80 -7.30
C ARG A 211 -2.06 -9.10 -7.40
N GLY A 212 -2.65 -10.25 -7.11
CA GLY A 212 -1.96 -11.54 -7.15
C GLY A 212 -1.01 -11.76 -5.97
N GLU A 213 -1.29 -11.14 -4.82
CA GLU A 213 -0.44 -11.20 -3.62
C GLU A 213 -0.79 -12.37 -2.69
N LEU A 214 -1.92 -13.08 -2.94
CA LEU A 214 -2.28 -14.30 -2.21
C LEU A 214 -1.83 -15.55 -2.93
N LYS A 215 -1.38 -16.54 -2.15
CA LYS A 215 -1.19 -17.90 -2.67
C LYS A 215 -2.55 -18.55 -2.99
N PRO A 216 -2.63 -19.45 -3.99
CA PRO A 216 -3.87 -20.13 -4.35
C PRO A 216 -4.57 -20.84 -3.18
N GLU A 217 -3.80 -21.43 -2.27
CA GLU A 217 -4.30 -22.13 -1.09
C GLU A 217 -4.96 -21.17 -0.09
N GLN A 218 -4.37 -19.98 0.10
CA GLN A 218 -4.93 -18.94 0.98
C GLN A 218 -6.23 -18.39 0.40
N LEU A 219 -6.28 -18.13 -0.92
CA LEU A 219 -7.49 -17.68 -1.58
C LEU A 219 -8.60 -18.74 -1.51
N ALA A 220 -8.28 -20.01 -1.75
CA ALA A 220 -9.24 -21.10 -1.64
C ALA A 220 -9.82 -21.19 -0.22
N ALA A 221 -8.95 -21.15 0.80
CA ALA A 221 -9.36 -21.19 2.20
C ALA A 221 -10.26 -19.99 2.55
N ALA A 222 -9.88 -18.77 2.17
CA ALA A 222 -10.69 -17.56 2.43
C ALA A 222 -12.08 -17.67 1.79
N LEU A 223 -12.16 -18.04 0.51
CA LEU A 223 -13.44 -18.15 -0.20
C LEU A 223 -14.35 -19.24 0.39
N VAL A 224 -13.78 -20.38 0.78
CA VAL A 224 -14.55 -21.48 1.39
C VAL A 224 -15.01 -21.11 2.80
N SER A 225 -14.16 -20.48 3.61
CA SER A 225 -14.53 -19.97 4.94
C SER A 225 -15.69 -18.98 4.88
N MET A 226 -15.60 -17.99 3.98
CA MET A 226 -16.68 -17.01 3.77
C MET A 226 -17.97 -17.69 3.29
N LYS A 227 -17.88 -18.62 2.35
CA LYS A 227 -19.03 -19.38 1.82
C LYS A 227 -19.73 -20.20 2.90
N ILE A 228 -18.99 -20.94 3.73
CA ILE A 228 -19.55 -21.82 4.76
C ILE A 228 -20.25 -20.97 5.83
N ARG A 229 -19.63 -19.85 6.23
CA ARG A 229 -20.21 -18.92 7.20
C ARG A 229 -21.42 -18.17 6.65
N GLY A 230 -21.40 -17.85 5.36
CA GLY A 230 -22.28 -16.86 4.74
C GLY A 230 -21.64 -15.47 4.73
N GLU A 231 -21.63 -14.85 3.56
CA GLU A 231 -20.99 -13.56 3.35
C GLU A 231 -21.88 -12.39 3.83
N HIS A 232 -21.28 -11.41 4.53
CA HIS A 232 -22.00 -10.28 5.09
C HIS A 232 -21.99 -9.06 4.13
N PRO A 233 -23.02 -8.19 4.11
CA PRO A 233 -23.07 -7.02 3.23
C PRO A 233 -21.82 -6.14 3.23
N ASN A 234 -21.21 -5.88 4.39
CA ASN A 234 -19.98 -5.09 4.50
C ASN A 234 -18.79 -5.76 3.81
N GLU A 235 -18.73 -7.09 3.82
CA GLU A 235 -17.68 -7.85 3.16
C GLU A 235 -17.82 -7.79 1.65
N ILE A 236 -19.06 -7.95 1.15
CA ILE A 236 -19.38 -7.82 -0.27
C ILE A 236 -19.07 -6.40 -0.76
N ALA A 237 -19.44 -5.38 0.02
CA ALA A 237 -19.16 -3.99 -0.29
C ALA A 237 -17.64 -3.72 -0.35
N GLY A 238 -16.87 -4.15 0.66
CA GLY A 238 -15.42 -3.97 0.68
C GLY A 238 -14.72 -4.65 -0.50
N ALA A 239 -15.15 -5.86 -0.85
CA ALA A 239 -14.66 -6.59 -2.00
C ALA A 239 -15.01 -5.87 -3.32
N ALA A 240 -16.26 -5.42 -3.49
CA ALA A 240 -16.67 -4.68 -4.68
C ALA A 240 -15.87 -3.36 -4.84
N THR A 241 -15.66 -2.61 -3.76
CA THR A 241 -14.83 -1.39 -3.76
C THR A 241 -13.41 -1.69 -4.22
N ALA A 242 -12.76 -2.72 -3.65
CA ALA A 242 -11.40 -3.10 -4.03
C ALA A 242 -11.30 -3.47 -5.52
N LEU A 243 -12.30 -4.15 -6.06
CA LEU A 243 -12.34 -4.54 -7.48
C LEU A 243 -12.57 -3.35 -8.42
N LEU A 244 -13.38 -2.38 -8.00
CA LEU A 244 -13.63 -1.15 -8.76
C LEU A 244 -12.39 -0.25 -8.80
N GLU A 245 -11.70 -0.08 -7.67
CA GLU A 245 -10.46 0.72 -7.60
C GLU A 245 -9.32 0.14 -8.46
N ASN A 246 -9.35 -1.17 -8.71
CA ASN A 246 -8.38 -1.86 -9.57
C ASN A 246 -8.91 -2.10 -10.99
N ALA A 247 -10.08 -1.56 -11.35
CA ALA A 247 -10.62 -1.66 -12.69
C ALA A 247 -9.95 -0.65 -13.63
N ALA A 248 -9.89 -0.98 -14.93
CA ALA A 248 -9.54 0.00 -15.95
C ALA A 248 -10.57 1.14 -15.93
N PRO A 249 -10.14 2.40 -16.13
CA PRO A 249 -11.03 3.54 -16.02
C PRO A 249 -12.06 3.58 -17.15
N PHE A 250 -13.25 4.11 -16.83
CA PHE A 250 -14.28 4.47 -17.79
C PHE A 250 -14.69 5.93 -17.56
N PRO A 251 -14.82 6.77 -18.61
CA PRO A 251 -15.21 8.17 -18.46
C PRO A 251 -16.70 8.27 -18.09
N ARG A 252 -16.99 8.27 -16.79
CA ARG A 252 -18.35 8.31 -16.23
C ARG A 252 -19.10 9.58 -16.67
N PRO A 253 -20.35 9.46 -17.16
CA PRO A 253 -21.21 10.62 -17.44
C PRO A 253 -21.85 11.19 -16.16
N ASP A 254 -22.26 12.46 -16.24
CA ASP A 254 -22.98 13.14 -15.14
C ASP A 254 -24.50 12.95 -15.19
N TYR A 255 -25.05 12.58 -16.35
CA TYR A 255 -26.48 12.33 -16.51
C TYR A 255 -26.91 11.00 -15.86
N LEU A 256 -28.21 10.80 -15.69
CA LEU A 256 -28.75 9.57 -15.12
C LEU A 256 -28.63 8.41 -16.12
N PHE A 257 -28.10 7.28 -15.67
CA PHE A 257 -27.99 6.04 -16.44
C PHE A 257 -28.08 4.83 -15.51
N ALA A 258 -28.28 3.65 -16.08
CA ALA A 258 -28.46 2.42 -15.33
C ALA A 258 -27.62 1.26 -15.86
N ASP A 259 -27.54 0.20 -15.05
CA ASP A 259 -27.16 -1.14 -15.49
C ASP A 259 -28.34 -2.12 -15.29
N ILE A 260 -28.35 -3.18 -16.09
CA ILE A 260 -29.27 -4.30 -15.96
C ILE A 260 -28.46 -5.58 -16.13
N VAL A 261 -28.25 -6.29 -15.03
CA VAL A 261 -27.28 -7.38 -14.96
C VAL A 261 -27.76 -8.42 -13.95
N GLY A 262 -27.15 -9.59 -13.94
CA GLY A 262 -27.41 -10.57 -12.89
C GLY A 262 -26.16 -11.38 -12.57
N THR A 263 -26.20 -12.07 -11.44
CA THR A 263 -25.12 -12.99 -11.01
C THR A 263 -24.92 -14.14 -11.99
N GLY A 264 -25.96 -14.48 -12.75
CA GLY A 264 -26.00 -15.65 -13.62
C GLY A 264 -25.96 -16.96 -12.83
N GLY A 265 -25.91 -18.08 -13.54
CA GLY A 265 -25.77 -19.40 -12.93
C GLY A 265 -27.02 -19.93 -12.22
N ASP A 266 -28.20 -19.40 -12.52
CA ASP A 266 -29.51 -19.86 -12.03
C ASP A 266 -29.91 -21.26 -12.56
N GLY A 267 -29.23 -21.75 -13.60
CA GLY A 267 -29.51 -23.04 -14.24
C GLY A 267 -30.77 -23.05 -15.10
N SER A 268 -31.42 -21.90 -15.33
CA SER A 268 -32.70 -21.81 -16.04
C SER A 268 -32.56 -22.03 -17.55
N ASN A 269 -31.34 -21.85 -18.11
CA ASN A 269 -31.08 -21.83 -19.55
C ASN A 269 -32.02 -20.88 -20.32
N SER A 270 -32.44 -19.80 -19.66
CA SER A 270 -33.25 -18.76 -20.28
C SER A 270 -32.50 -18.03 -21.39
N ILE A 271 -33.25 -17.33 -22.24
CA ILE A 271 -32.68 -16.37 -23.20
C ILE A 271 -31.92 -15.25 -22.47
N ASN A 272 -31.14 -14.44 -23.16
CA ASN A 272 -30.38 -13.33 -22.57
C ASN A 272 -31.30 -12.14 -22.20
N ILE A 273 -32.24 -12.33 -21.25
CA ILE A 273 -33.28 -11.38 -20.84
C ILE A 273 -32.67 -10.01 -20.53
N SER A 274 -31.67 -9.96 -19.64
CA SER A 274 -31.02 -8.69 -19.26
C SER A 274 -30.32 -7.99 -20.43
N THR A 275 -29.94 -8.71 -21.47
CA THR A 275 -29.34 -8.11 -22.67
C THR A 275 -30.43 -7.49 -23.54
N ALA A 276 -31.49 -8.24 -23.84
CA ALA A 276 -32.64 -7.72 -24.60
C ALA A 276 -33.27 -6.51 -23.91
N SER A 277 -33.51 -6.59 -22.60
CA SER A 277 -34.07 -5.51 -21.80
C SER A 277 -33.20 -4.24 -21.78
N ALA A 278 -31.87 -4.35 -21.88
CA ALA A 278 -30.99 -3.18 -21.99
C ALA A 278 -31.25 -2.38 -23.26
N PHE A 279 -31.40 -3.05 -24.41
CA PHE A 279 -31.71 -2.39 -25.67
C PHE A 279 -33.14 -1.83 -25.71
N VAL A 280 -34.11 -2.54 -25.14
CA VAL A 280 -35.48 -2.04 -25.02
C VAL A 280 -35.53 -0.76 -24.16
N ALA A 281 -34.88 -0.77 -23.00
CA ALA A 281 -34.80 0.41 -22.13
C ALA A 281 -34.15 1.61 -22.85
N ALA A 282 -33.07 1.36 -23.60
CA ALA A 282 -32.41 2.39 -24.41
C ALA A 282 -33.31 2.95 -25.52
N ALA A 283 -34.06 2.09 -26.22
CA ALA A 283 -35.04 2.52 -27.21
C ALA A 283 -36.18 3.35 -26.61
N CYS A 284 -36.49 3.14 -25.32
CA CYS A 284 -37.45 3.95 -24.56
C CYS A 284 -36.84 5.22 -23.94
N GLY A 285 -35.56 5.53 -24.21
CA GLY A 285 -34.89 6.77 -23.80
C GLY A 285 -34.07 6.70 -22.50
N LEU A 286 -33.97 5.53 -21.84
CA LEU A 286 -33.09 5.35 -20.69
C LEU A 286 -31.65 5.07 -21.11
N LYS A 287 -30.67 5.73 -20.49
CA LYS A 287 -29.26 5.46 -20.75
C LYS A 287 -28.82 4.18 -20.02
N VAL A 288 -28.26 3.20 -20.74
CA VAL A 288 -27.87 1.89 -20.19
C VAL A 288 -26.40 1.55 -20.47
N ALA A 289 -25.58 1.54 -19.42
CA ALA A 289 -24.19 1.09 -19.48
C ALA A 289 -24.12 -0.35 -18.96
N LYS A 290 -24.40 -1.32 -19.83
CA LYS A 290 -24.54 -2.72 -19.42
C LYS A 290 -23.18 -3.35 -19.12
N HIS A 291 -22.98 -3.84 -17.89
CA HIS A 291 -21.83 -4.68 -17.57
C HIS A 291 -22.13 -6.15 -17.88
N GLY A 292 -21.17 -6.86 -18.48
CA GLY A 292 -21.39 -8.25 -18.83
C GLY A 292 -20.11 -9.05 -19.06
N ASN A 293 -20.27 -10.37 -19.00
CA ASN A 293 -19.21 -11.34 -19.18
C ASN A 293 -19.65 -12.47 -20.13
N ARG A 294 -18.70 -13.32 -20.50
CA ARG A 294 -18.97 -14.60 -21.19
C ARG A 294 -19.72 -15.53 -20.27
N SER A 295 -20.46 -16.47 -20.88
CA SER A 295 -21.16 -17.50 -20.11
C SER A 295 -20.20 -18.32 -19.24
N VAL A 296 -20.62 -18.61 -18.01
CA VAL A 296 -19.94 -19.53 -17.09
C VAL A 296 -20.66 -20.88 -17.02
N SER A 297 -21.94 -20.95 -17.38
CA SER A 297 -22.78 -22.16 -17.22
C SER A 297 -23.91 -22.34 -18.23
N SER A 298 -24.33 -21.30 -18.98
CA SER A 298 -25.36 -21.39 -20.02
C SER A 298 -24.75 -21.65 -21.40
N LYS A 299 -25.60 -22.05 -22.37
CA LYS A 299 -25.19 -22.23 -23.77
C LYS A 299 -24.77 -20.95 -24.50
N SER A 300 -25.20 -19.77 -24.03
CA SER A 300 -24.86 -18.46 -24.60
C SER A 300 -24.95 -17.35 -23.55
N GLY A 301 -23.86 -16.60 -23.36
CA GLY A 301 -23.79 -15.44 -22.48
C GLY A 301 -24.11 -14.12 -23.19
N SER A 302 -24.22 -13.04 -22.41
CA SER A 302 -24.51 -11.71 -22.96
C SER A 302 -23.49 -11.27 -24.02
N SER A 303 -22.20 -11.48 -23.76
CA SER A 303 -21.16 -11.13 -24.74
C SER A 303 -21.19 -12.02 -25.98
N ASP A 304 -21.57 -13.29 -25.85
CA ASP A 304 -21.61 -14.25 -26.96
C ASP A 304 -22.72 -13.86 -27.94
N LEU A 305 -23.89 -13.48 -27.42
CA LEU A 305 -25.00 -12.95 -28.21
C LEU A 305 -24.62 -11.65 -28.94
N LEU A 306 -23.99 -10.70 -28.23
CA LEU A 306 -23.61 -9.41 -28.83
C LEU A 306 -22.54 -9.57 -29.90
N ALA A 307 -21.57 -10.45 -29.69
CA ALA A 307 -20.57 -10.79 -30.70
C ALA A 307 -21.21 -11.42 -31.94
N ALA A 308 -22.22 -12.28 -31.78
CA ALA A 308 -22.97 -12.85 -32.91
C ALA A 308 -23.74 -11.79 -33.72
N PHE A 309 -24.15 -10.69 -33.08
CA PHE A 309 -24.71 -9.51 -33.76
C PHE A 309 -23.66 -8.56 -34.33
N GLY A 310 -22.37 -8.92 -34.30
CA GLY A 310 -21.28 -8.12 -34.84
C GLY A 310 -20.83 -6.95 -33.96
N ILE A 311 -21.27 -6.91 -32.69
CA ILE A 311 -20.82 -5.87 -31.75
C ILE A 311 -19.38 -6.18 -31.33
N ASN A 312 -18.51 -5.18 -31.50
CA ASN A 312 -17.11 -5.27 -31.12
C ASN A 312 -16.96 -5.24 -29.58
N LEU A 313 -16.69 -6.39 -28.97
CA LEU A 313 -16.45 -6.52 -27.53
C LEU A 313 -15.13 -5.87 -27.08
N ASP A 314 -14.21 -5.64 -27.99
CA ASP A 314 -12.91 -5.00 -27.74
C ASP A 314 -12.98 -3.47 -27.89
N MET A 315 -14.18 -2.88 -27.96
CA MET A 315 -14.38 -1.44 -27.99
C MET A 315 -13.74 -0.76 -26.77
N ASN A 316 -12.99 0.33 -26.98
CA ASN A 316 -12.33 1.07 -25.90
C ASN A 316 -13.33 1.93 -25.11
N ALA A 317 -12.91 2.38 -23.92
CA ALA A 317 -13.79 3.09 -23.00
C ALA A 317 -14.39 4.36 -23.63
N ASP A 318 -13.62 5.12 -24.41
CA ASP A 318 -14.09 6.34 -25.07
C ASP A 318 -15.18 6.05 -26.10
N LYS A 319 -15.01 5.02 -26.94
CA LYS A 319 -16.05 4.62 -27.90
C LYS A 319 -17.28 4.03 -27.22
N SER A 320 -17.08 3.25 -26.15
CA SER A 320 -18.20 2.76 -25.34
C SER A 320 -18.97 3.92 -24.70
N ARG A 321 -18.28 4.98 -24.25
CA ARG A 321 -18.89 6.21 -23.74
C ARG A 321 -19.63 6.98 -24.83
N GLN A 322 -19.03 7.13 -26.00
CA GLN A 322 -19.67 7.75 -27.16
C GLN A 322 -20.96 7.01 -27.55
N ALA A 323 -20.93 5.67 -27.57
CA ALA A 323 -22.13 4.86 -27.83
C ALA A 323 -23.23 5.08 -26.78
N LEU A 324 -22.87 5.22 -25.50
CA LEU A 324 -23.84 5.55 -24.45
C LEU A 324 -24.46 6.95 -24.68
N ASP A 325 -23.65 7.93 -25.04
CA ASP A 325 -24.08 9.31 -25.30
C ASP A 325 -25.02 9.37 -26.51
N GLU A 326 -24.63 8.76 -27.64
CA GLU A 326 -25.32 8.86 -28.93
C GLU A 326 -26.46 7.85 -29.09
N LEU A 327 -26.24 6.60 -28.71
CA LEU A 327 -27.18 5.49 -28.95
C LEU A 327 -28.00 5.14 -27.71
N GLY A 328 -27.64 5.67 -26.55
CA GLY A 328 -28.31 5.38 -25.28
C GLY A 328 -27.93 4.04 -24.64
N VAL A 329 -27.08 3.25 -25.30
CA VAL A 329 -26.63 1.95 -24.77
C VAL A 329 -25.17 1.70 -25.10
N CYS A 330 -24.44 1.15 -24.14
CA CYS A 330 -23.13 0.56 -24.38
C CYS A 330 -22.95 -0.75 -23.60
N PHE A 331 -22.00 -1.57 -24.03
CA PHE A 331 -21.64 -2.81 -23.37
C PHE A 331 -20.21 -2.72 -22.83
N LEU A 332 -20.04 -3.03 -21.56
CA LEU A 332 -18.77 -3.03 -20.86
C LEU A 332 -18.36 -4.48 -20.59
N PHE A 333 -17.38 -4.97 -21.34
CA PHE A 333 -16.96 -6.36 -21.28
C PHE A 333 -15.99 -6.59 -20.10
N ALA A 334 -16.44 -7.34 -19.09
CA ALA A 334 -15.77 -7.49 -17.79
C ALA A 334 -14.27 -7.84 -17.87
N PRO A 335 -13.81 -8.80 -18.72
CA PRO A 335 -12.39 -9.14 -18.81
C PRO A 335 -11.49 -7.98 -19.25
N LYS A 336 -12.06 -6.97 -19.93
CA LYS A 336 -11.32 -5.79 -20.38
C LYS A 336 -11.06 -4.79 -19.26
N TYR A 337 -12.00 -4.71 -18.31
CA TYR A 337 -11.93 -3.76 -17.21
C TYR A 337 -11.33 -4.37 -15.95
N HIS A 338 -11.54 -5.66 -15.67
CA HIS A 338 -11.12 -6.28 -14.42
C HIS A 338 -10.01 -7.32 -14.62
N THR A 339 -8.86 -6.88 -15.12
CA THR A 339 -7.72 -7.77 -15.45
C THR A 339 -7.20 -8.54 -14.23
N GLY A 340 -7.31 -7.97 -13.02
CA GLY A 340 -6.95 -8.60 -11.76
C GLY A 340 -7.72 -9.89 -11.45
N PHE A 341 -8.90 -10.11 -12.05
CA PHE A 341 -9.66 -11.37 -11.87
C PHE A 341 -8.88 -12.61 -12.30
N ARG A 342 -7.91 -12.46 -13.22
CA ARG A 342 -7.06 -13.57 -13.69
C ARG A 342 -6.38 -14.31 -12.53
N HIS A 343 -6.07 -13.61 -11.44
CA HIS A 343 -5.41 -14.17 -10.27
C HIS A 343 -6.34 -15.10 -9.47
N ALA A 344 -7.65 -14.83 -9.49
CA ALA A 344 -8.65 -15.66 -8.83
C ALA A 344 -9.18 -16.82 -9.72
N MET A 345 -9.04 -16.71 -11.05
CA MET A 345 -9.65 -17.66 -11.98
C MET A 345 -9.22 -19.12 -11.79
N PRO A 346 -7.93 -19.48 -11.61
CA PRO A 346 -7.52 -20.86 -11.41
C PRO A 346 -8.19 -21.49 -10.19
N VAL A 347 -8.24 -20.76 -9.06
CA VAL A 347 -8.89 -21.22 -7.83
C VAL A 347 -10.37 -21.43 -8.04
N ARG A 348 -11.07 -20.48 -8.68
CA ARG A 348 -12.51 -20.60 -8.96
C ARG A 348 -12.83 -21.81 -9.84
N GLN A 349 -12.02 -22.06 -10.87
CA GLN A 349 -12.19 -23.21 -11.77
C GLN A 349 -11.94 -24.55 -11.07
N GLN A 350 -11.03 -24.60 -10.09
CA GLN A 350 -10.75 -25.80 -9.31
C GLN A 350 -11.81 -26.06 -8.23
N LEU A 351 -12.27 -25.03 -7.53
CA LEU A 351 -13.30 -25.15 -6.48
C LEU A 351 -14.66 -25.62 -7.02
N LYS A 352 -15.01 -25.25 -8.26
CA LYS A 352 -16.26 -25.64 -8.95
C LYS A 352 -17.53 -25.42 -8.11
N THR A 353 -17.52 -24.42 -7.24
CA THR A 353 -18.66 -24.05 -6.39
C THR A 353 -18.83 -22.53 -6.36
N ARG A 354 -20.04 -22.08 -6.06
CA ARG A 354 -20.35 -20.64 -5.94
C ARG A 354 -19.62 -20.06 -4.72
N THR A 355 -19.05 -18.87 -4.87
CA THR A 355 -18.36 -18.11 -3.80
C THR A 355 -18.78 -16.64 -3.89
N LEU A 356 -18.29 -15.79 -2.99
CA LEU A 356 -18.49 -14.33 -3.05
C LEU A 356 -18.24 -13.74 -4.45
N PHE A 357 -17.29 -14.26 -5.24
CA PHE A 357 -17.06 -13.79 -6.61
C PHE A 357 -18.27 -13.90 -7.55
N ASN A 358 -19.22 -14.79 -7.26
CA ASN A 358 -20.44 -14.93 -8.06
C ASN A 358 -21.42 -13.78 -7.85
N VAL A 359 -21.39 -13.13 -6.69
CA VAL A 359 -22.24 -11.96 -6.39
C VAL A 359 -21.57 -10.63 -6.74
N LEU A 360 -20.23 -10.60 -6.92
CA LEU A 360 -19.50 -9.38 -7.22
C LEU A 360 -19.73 -8.85 -8.64
N GLY A 361 -19.97 -9.70 -9.64
CA GLY A 361 -20.06 -9.29 -11.05
C GLY A 361 -21.02 -8.11 -11.31
N PRO A 362 -22.26 -8.15 -10.77
CA PRO A 362 -23.21 -7.04 -10.83
C PRO A 362 -22.79 -5.75 -10.11
N LEU A 363 -21.88 -5.83 -9.14
CA LEU A 363 -21.54 -4.73 -8.23
C LEU A 363 -20.30 -3.93 -8.66
N ILE A 364 -19.64 -4.38 -9.72
CA ILE A 364 -18.34 -3.86 -10.15
C ILE A 364 -18.39 -3.22 -11.53
N ASN A 365 -19.54 -2.70 -11.95
CA ASN A 365 -19.64 -1.99 -13.22
C ASN A 365 -18.67 -0.79 -13.24
N PRO A 366 -17.68 -0.74 -14.16
CA PRO A 366 -16.62 0.27 -14.17
C PRO A 366 -17.14 1.68 -14.51
N ALA A 367 -18.36 1.81 -15.03
CA ALA A 367 -19.00 3.11 -15.23
C ALA A 367 -19.61 3.70 -13.95
N HIS A 368 -19.74 2.93 -12.85
CA HIS A 368 -20.40 3.35 -11.61
C HIS A 368 -21.80 3.93 -11.81
N PRO A 369 -22.75 3.13 -12.36
CA PRO A 369 -24.11 3.57 -12.62
C PRO A 369 -24.83 3.93 -11.31
N PRO A 370 -25.55 5.07 -11.25
CA PRO A 370 -26.34 5.45 -10.08
C PRO A 370 -27.60 4.58 -9.88
N LEU A 371 -28.03 3.85 -10.91
CA LEU A 371 -29.18 2.94 -10.87
C LEU A 371 -28.77 1.55 -11.37
N ALA A 372 -29.32 0.49 -10.78
CA ALA A 372 -29.09 -0.86 -11.28
C ALA A 372 -30.31 -1.76 -11.04
N LEU A 373 -30.66 -2.57 -12.04
CA LEU A 373 -31.57 -3.71 -11.88
C LEU A 373 -30.73 -4.98 -11.84
N ILE A 374 -30.65 -5.59 -10.65
CA ILE A 374 -29.75 -6.72 -10.39
C ILE A 374 -30.56 -8.00 -10.14
N GLY A 375 -30.37 -9.00 -11.00
CA GLY A 375 -30.86 -10.36 -10.78
C GLY A 375 -29.90 -11.17 -9.91
N VAL A 376 -30.44 -11.90 -8.93
CA VAL A 376 -29.70 -12.84 -8.06
C VAL A 376 -30.30 -14.25 -8.22
N TYR A 377 -29.47 -15.29 -8.09
CA TYR A 377 -29.86 -16.69 -8.28
C TYR A 377 -30.61 -17.30 -7.08
#